data_AF-R5GRN3-F1
#
_entry.id   AF-R5GRN3-F1
#
_cell.length_a   1.000
_cell.length_b   1.000
_cell.length_c   1.000
_cell.angle_alpha   90.00
_cell.angle_beta   90.00
_cell.angle_gamma   90.00
#
_symmetry.space_group_name_H-M   'P 1'
#
loop_
_entity.id
_entity.type
_entity.pdbx_description
1 polymer ?
#
loop_
_entity_poly.entity_id
_entity_poly.type
_entity_poly.pdbx_seq_one_letter_code
_entity_poly.pdbx_strand_id
1 'polypeptide(L)'
;MNRPKRIPALALAAALLCGCTAVPDRVPDSEPVSSEEGTTDSPATAEPAFDELPVKTYPIENMDYSVKLNAEGGSFEGNVRTDGDFDGKGYIVLDEGMMMQHIVTPPTSQHYTVAIAAHSYSGAVVRFRTVNEVAGAYYIPASDSTEFTMFAVDHVYLTAGADVIGFEVISGSVAMDYITVTNSAPVSSEAYNVSRSCASTSTAVSTLGLMRYFTDNYGKNTITGQCVTPGTNAEIDAVTKETGRSPAMRTGDLMYSTHAVYEANKEAAGKELELALEWGMNGGIVSFGWHWYAPTGKPSYYADSSDFILADAMTERDISMADDEELQALLDSGMITDQTVALVHDIDAAAQALLQFRSDGIPVVFQPIPDGDSSMYWWSGNATSYKWLWKLIFNRMDKYHSLNNIIWVWDGSSEDYYPGDDYCDIIGQSFYENSASSFAGRFSVLAEMAEDIPKLLAVTACDKMPSVSTMNRDNAMWLWFSIASGSVIIDNRGDLSEKYNSWQSLHDAYNSEKCVTLDELPDLEEYAFQD
;
A
#
# COMPACT_ATOMS: atom_id res chain seq x y z
N MET A 1 15.19 -20.50 -28.69
CA MET A 1 15.27 -19.12 -28.19
C MET A 1 15.09 -19.19 -26.69
N ASN A 2 16.19 -19.19 -25.95
CA ASN A 2 16.19 -19.30 -24.50
C ASN A 2 15.80 -17.94 -23.92
N ARG A 3 14.67 -17.86 -23.23
CA ARG A 3 14.36 -16.73 -22.34
C ARG A 3 15.38 -16.75 -21.19
N PRO A 4 15.96 -15.60 -20.79
CA PRO A 4 16.80 -15.55 -19.61
C PRO A 4 15.93 -15.87 -18.38
N LYS A 5 16.45 -16.73 -17.49
CA LYS A 5 15.84 -16.99 -16.18
C LYS A 5 15.96 -15.70 -15.35
N ARG A 6 14.82 -15.09 -15.01
CA ARG A 6 14.74 -14.06 -13.98
C ARG A 6 14.96 -14.77 -12.63
N ILE A 7 15.95 -14.30 -11.86
CA ILE A 7 16.27 -14.80 -10.52
C ILE A 7 15.45 -13.93 -9.54
N PRO A 8 14.68 -14.50 -8.60
CA PRO A 8 13.95 -13.70 -7.63
C PRO A 8 14.95 -12.95 -6.76
N ALA A 9 14.74 -11.64 -6.61
CA ALA A 9 15.57 -10.78 -5.79
C ALA A 9 15.42 -11.17 -4.31
N LEU A 10 16.52 -11.52 -3.66
CA LEU A 10 16.57 -11.69 -2.21
C LEU A 10 16.34 -10.32 -1.56
N ALA A 11 15.23 -10.17 -0.83
CA ALA A 11 14.83 -8.92 -0.20
C ALA A 11 15.77 -8.55 0.95
N LEU A 12 16.41 -7.38 0.86
CA LEU A 12 17.11 -6.74 1.98
C LEU A 12 16.23 -5.58 2.47
N ALA A 13 15.85 -5.62 3.75
CA ALA A 13 14.94 -4.68 4.39
C ALA A 13 15.38 -3.21 4.23
N ALA A 14 14.52 -2.38 3.65
CA ALA A 14 14.65 -0.92 3.69
C ALA A 14 13.83 -0.40 4.89
N ALA A 15 14.50 -0.07 5.99
CA ALA A 15 13.87 0.58 7.14
C ALA A 15 13.69 2.08 6.83
N LEU A 16 12.46 2.51 6.53
CA LEU A 16 12.09 3.93 6.54
C LEU A 16 11.75 4.33 7.98
N LEU A 17 12.66 5.04 8.63
CA LEU A 17 12.46 5.67 9.94
C LEU A 17 11.49 6.86 9.80
N CYS A 18 10.20 6.63 10.00
CA CYS A 18 9.27 7.71 10.34
C CYS A 18 9.20 7.82 11.87
N GLY A 19 9.88 8.82 12.42
CA GLY A 19 9.78 9.16 13.84
C GLY A 19 8.40 9.74 14.16
N CYS A 20 7.50 8.92 14.71
CA CYS A 20 6.28 9.40 15.35
C CYS A 20 6.64 10.04 16.69
N THR A 21 6.46 11.36 16.81
CA THR A 21 6.45 12.01 18.13
C THR A 21 5.02 11.98 18.65
N ALA A 22 4.86 11.57 19.91
CA ALA A 22 3.56 11.50 20.59
C ALA A 22 2.89 12.88 20.61
N VAL A 23 1.63 12.93 20.16
CA VAL A 23 0.75 14.09 20.34
C VAL A 23 0.19 14.03 21.78
N PRO A 24 0.31 15.09 22.60
CA PRO A 24 -0.20 15.07 23.96
C PRO A 24 -1.73 15.25 24.00
N ASP A 25 -2.37 14.53 24.92
CA ASP A 25 -3.81 14.53 25.18
C ASP A 25 -4.40 15.93 25.37
N ARG A 26 -5.54 16.18 24.70
CA ARG A 26 -6.37 17.37 24.91
C ARG A 26 -7.55 17.01 25.81
N VAL A 27 -7.57 17.59 27.01
CA VAL A 27 -8.74 17.59 27.91
C VAL A 27 -9.83 18.51 27.33
N PRO A 28 -11.10 18.09 27.24
CA PRO A 28 -12.18 18.94 26.77
C PRO A 28 -12.80 19.75 27.91
N ASP A 29 -12.85 21.06 27.75
CA ASP A 29 -13.75 21.96 28.50
C ASP A 29 -14.50 22.84 27.49
N SER A 30 -15.82 22.66 27.40
CA SER A 30 -16.82 23.75 27.46
C SER A 30 -18.25 23.25 27.20
N GLU A 31 -19.17 23.81 27.97
CA GLU A 31 -20.60 23.52 28.12
C GLU A 31 -21.47 23.77 26.87
N PRO A 32 -22.69 23.17 26.79
CA PRO A 32 -23.50 23.17 25.59
C PRO A 32 -24.32 24.46 25.43
N VAL A 33 -24.43 24.94 24.19
CA VAL A 33 -25.41 25.96 23.80
C VAL A 33 -26.58 25.26 23.11
N SER A 34 -27.74 25.33 23.77
CA SER A 34 -29.03 24.91 23.24
C SER A 34 -29.47 25.79 22.07
N SER A 35 -30.02 25.20 21.01
CA SER A 35 -30.91 25.93 20.09
C SER A 35 -32.07 25.06 19.63
N GLU A 36 -33.21 25.72 19.51
CA GLU A 36 -34.57 25.20 19.47
C GLU A 36 -34.95 24.57 18.12
N GLU A 37 -35.87 23.61 18.18
CA GLU A 37 -36.54 22.98 17.05
C GLU A 37 -37.35 23.99 16.23
N GLY A 38 -37.10 24.03 14.92
CA GLY A 38 -37.93 24.69 13.93
C GLY A 38 -38.17 23.73 12.76
N THR A 39 -39.40 23.22 12.65
CA THR A 39 -39.86 22.39 11.54
C THR A 39 -40.13 23.25 10.29
N THR A 40 -39.42 22.99 9.20
CA THR A 40 -39.80 23.44 7.86
C THR A 40 -39.47 22.37 6.82
N ASP A 41 -40.50 21.94 6.09
CA ASP A 41 -40.39 21.15 4.86
C ASP A 41 -39.41 21.80 3.88
N SER A 42 -38.36 21.09 3.49
CA SER A 42 -37.46 21.48 2.40
C SER A 42 -37.79 20.72 1.12
N PRO A 43 -37.83 21.39 -0.04
CA PRO A 43 -38.03 20.77 -1.34
C PRO A 43 -36.77 20.00 -1.76
N ALA A 44 -36.96 18.94 -2.54
CA ALA A 44 -35.89 18.11 -3.11
C ALA A 44 -34.75 18.98 -3.69
N THR A 45 -33.61 18.96 -3.02
CA THR A 45 -32.36 19.57 -3.45
C THR A 45 -31.90 18.83 -4.71
N ALA A 46 -31.82 19.53 -5.84
CA ALA A 46 -31.07 19.03 -6.97
C ALA A 46 -29.61 18.87 -6.52
N GLU A 47 -29.04 17.69 -6.72
CA GLU A 47 -27.64 17.44 -6.43
C GLU A 47 -26.76 18.44 -7.21
N PRO A 48 -25.74 19.02 -6.58
CA PRO A 48 -24.81 19.90 -7.29
C PRO A 48 -24.12 19.09 -8.39
N ALA A 49 -24.36 19.45 -9.65
CA ALA A 49 -23.59 18.94 -10.76
C ALA A 49 -22.18 19.55 -10.68
N PHE A 50 -21.18 18.74 -10.36
CA PHE A 50 -19.77 19.12 -10.43
C PHE A 50 -19.27 18.92 -11.86
N ASP A 51 -18.57 19.91 -12.42
CA ASP A 51 -17.91 19.76 -13.71
C ASP A 51 -16.64 18.89 -13.50
N GLU A 52 -16.63 17.68 -14.06
CA GLU A 52 -15.47 16.80 -14.02
C GLU A 52 -14.26 17.42 -14.74
N LEU A 53 -13.09 17.30 -14.11
CA LEU A 53 -11.81 17.76 -14.62
C LEU A 53 -11.17 16.65 -15.47
N PRO A 54 -10.83 16.93 -16.74
CA PRO A 54 -10.13 15.94 -17.56
C PRO A 54 -8.69 15.77 -17.09
N VAL A 55 -8.15 14.57 -17.26
CA VAL A 55 -6.73 14.30 -16.97
C VAL A 55 -5.81 15.02 -17.95
N LYS A 56 -4.63 15.41 -17.48
CA LYS A 56 -3.60 16.03 -18.33
C LYS A 56 -3.09 15.00 -19.34
N THR A 57 -3.00 15.42 -20.60
CA THR A 57 -2.44 14.59 -21.68
C THR A 57 -0.95 14.88 -21.86
N TYR A 58 -0.16 13.82 -22.08
CA TYR A 58 1.28 13.91 -22.32
C TYR A 58 1.60 13.41 -23.73
N PRO A 59 2.52 14.04 -24.47
CA PRO A 59 2.91 13.57 -25.79
C PRO A 59 3.65 12.24 -25.69
N ILE A 60 3.27 11.27 -26.52
CA ILE A 60 3.98 9.99 -26.68
C ILE A 60 4.29 9.82 -28.17
N GLU A 61 5.57 9.75 -28.51
CA GLU A 61 6.05 9.49 -29.87
C GLU A 61 6.99 8.28 -29.85
N ASN A 62 6.41 7.11 -30.16
CA ASN A 62 7.13 5.84 -30.10
C ASN A 62 8.25 5.78 -31.17
N MET A 63 9.48 5.61 -30.71
CA MET A 63 10.70 5.51 -31.51
C MET A 63 11.65 4.50 -30.88
N ASP A 64 12.22 3.62 -31.73
CA ASP A 64 13.30 2.73 -31.30
C ASP A 64 14.50 3.56 -30.84
N TYR A 65 14.95 3.30 -29.62
CA TYR A 65 16.04 4.02 -28.99
C TYR A 65 16.77 3.11 -28.01
N SER A 66 18.09 3.14 -28.04
CA SER A 66 18.91 2.54 -27.00
C SER A 66 20.20 3.34 -26.88
N VAL A 67 20.58 3.64 -25.64
CA VAL A 67 21.87 4.27 -25.32
C VAL A 67 22.49 3.58 -24.12
N LYS A 68 23.83 3.50 -24.14
CA LYS A 68 24.65 3.09 -23.01
C LYS A 68 25.41 4.31 -22.49
N LEU A 69 25.38 4.50 -21.18
CA LEU A 69 26.00 5.59 -20.46
C LEU A 69 26.93 4.96 -19.41
N ASN A 70 28.26 5.05 -19.58
CA ASN A 70 29.16 4.50 -18.56
C ASN A 70 29.06 5.33 -17.28
N ALA A 71 29.01 4.68 -16.11
CA ALA A 71 28.72 5.34 -14.84
C ALA A 71 29.77 6.38 -14.45
N GLU A 72 31.05 6.12 -14.77
CA GLU A 72 32.17 7.05 -14.57
C GLU A 72 32.13 8.29 -15.48
N GLY A 73 31.22 8.32 -16.46
CA GLY A 73 30.91 9.49 -17.29
C GLY A 73 29.94 10.48 -16.65
N GLY A 74 29.29 10.10 -15.54
CA GLY A 74 28.38 10.94 -14.78
C GLY A 74 29.06 11.86 -13.76
N SER A 75 28.25 12.60 -13.01
CA SER A 75 28.65 13.31 -11.80
C SER A 75 28.32 12.45 -10.59
N PHE A 76 29.29 12.07 -9.77
CA PHE A 76 29.07 11.14 -8.66
C PHE A 76 29.93 11.47 -7.44
N GLU A 77 29.47 10.99 -6.29
CA GLU A 77 30.21 10.99 -5.05
C GLU A 77 31.01 9.69 -4.94
N GLY A 78 32.34 9.76 -4.80
CA GLY A 78 33.19 8.58 -4.73
C GLY A 78 34.34 8.58 -5.73
N ASN A 79 34.89 7.40 -6.02
CA ASN A 79 36.06 7.23 -6.90
C ASN A 79 35.77 6.21 -8.01
N VAL A 80 36.44 6.38 -9.14
CA VAL A 80 36.47 5.39 -10.22
C VAL A 80 37.45 4.27 -9.86
N ARG A 81 37.01 3.03 -10.04
CA ARG A 81 37.83 1.81 -9.92
C ARG A 81 38.10 1.22 -11.29
N THR A 82 39.26 0.59 -11.43
CA THR A 82 39.75 0.04 -12.71
C THR A 82 40.30 -1.38 -12.58
N ASP A 83 39.95 -2.05 -11.49
CA ASP A 83 40.16 -3.49 -11.31
C ASP A 83 38.98 -4.29 -11.90
N GLY A 84 39.19 -5.55 -12.26
CA GLY A 84 38.11 -6.40 -12.80
C GLY A 84 37.77 -6.14 -14.27
N ASP A 85 36.61 -6.67 -14.67
CA ASP A 85 36.05 -6.55 -16.02
C ASP A 85 34.90 -5.53 -15.98
N PHE A 86 35.02 -4.46 -16.75
CA PHE A 86 34.10 -3.33 -16.78
C PHE A 86 34.08 -2.71 -18.19
N ASP A 87 33.01 -1.98 -18.49
CA ASP A 87 32.92 -1.21 -19.72
C ASP A 87 33.53 0.19 -19.57
N GLY A 88 34.04 0.74 -20.67
CA GLY A 88 34.56 2.12 -20.66
C GLY A 88 35.92 2.24 -19.99
N LYS A 89 36.03 3.13 -18.99
CA LYS A 89 37.30 3.49 -18.32
C LYS A 89 37.38 3.01 -16.87
N GLY A 90 36.28 2.51 -16.32
CA GLY A 90 36.19 2.01 -14.96
C GLY A 90 34.73 1.92 -14.52
N TYR A 91 34.52 1.50 -13.28
CA TYR A 91 33.22 1.52 -12.62
C TYR A 91 33.27 2.41 -11.38
N ILE A 92 32.11 2.83 -10.87
CA ILE A 92 32.02 3.61 -9.64
C ILE A 92 31.54 2.74 -8.48
N VAL A 93 31.87 3.14 -7.25
CA VAL A 93 31.31 2.53 -6.04
C VAL A 93 30.65 3.62 -5.23
N LEU A 94 29.39 3.40 -4.87
CA LEU A 94 28.57 4.29 -4.07
C LEU A 94 28.18 3.56 -2.78
N ASP A 95 28.49 4.18 -1.65
CA ASP A 95 28.07 3.70 -0.33
C ASP A 95 26.76 4.39 0.09
N GLU A 96 26.14 3.91 1.16
CA GLU A 96 24.92 4.49 1.72
C GLU A 96 25.01 6.01 1.88
N GLY A 97 23.98 6.71 1.37
CA GLY A 97 23.90 8.17 1.32
C GLY A 97 24.61 8.80 0.13
N MET A 98 25.43 8.07 -0.62
CA MET A 98 26.07 8.59 -1.83
C MET A 98 25.14 8.61 -3.03
N MET A 99 25.37 9.58 -3.92
CA MET A 99 24.60 9.73 -5.15
C MET A 99 25.44 9.87 -6.41
N MET A 100 24.84 9.49 -7.53
CA MET A 100 25.32 9.82 -8.87
C MET A 100 24.21 10.42 -9.73
N GLN A 101 24.60 11.23 -10.71
CA GLN A 101 23.74 11.79 -11.75
C GLN A 101 24.35 11.61 -13.12
N HIS A 102 23.52 11.31 -14.12
CA HIS A 102 23.91 11.26 -15.52
C HIS A 102 22.93 12.06 -16.37
N ILE A 103 23.41 12.63 -17.48
CA ILE A 103 22.56 13.26 -18.48
C ILE A 103 22.18 12.20 -19.53
N VAL A 104 20.89 12.08 -19.81
CA VAL A 104 20.35 11.32 -20.94
C VAL A 104 19.72 12.31 -21.92
N THR A 105 19.66 11.96 -23.21
CA THR A 105 19.01 12.81 -24.22
C THR A 105 18.06 11.97 -25.07
N PRO A 106 16.85 11.69 -24.57
CA PRO A 106 15.80 11.01 -25.32
C PRO A 106 15.44 11.78 -26.60
N PRO A 107 15.30 11.12 -27.76
CA PRO A 107 14.94 11.76 -29.01
C PRO A 107 13.44 12.11 -29.09
N THR A 108 12.60 11.37 -28.35
CA THR A 108 11.15 11.53 -28.30
C THR A 108 10.66 11.48 -26.86
N SER A 109 9.48 12.03 -26.61
CA SER A 109 8.80 11.84 -25.33
C SER A 109 8.07 10.49 -25.38
N GLN A 110 8.47 9.54 -24.54
CA GLN A 110 7.91 8.18 -24.51
C GLN A 110 8.36 7.45 -23.23
N HIS A 111 7.96 6.19 -23.10
CA HIS A 111 8.41 5.30 -22.04
C HIS A 111 9.77 4.66 -22.37
N TYR A 112 10.58 4.47 -21.34
CA TYR A 112 11.90 3.86 -21.39
C TYR A 112 12.05 2.84 -20.25
N THR A 113 12.90 1.85 -20.48
CA THR A 113 13.49 1.02 -19.45
C THR A 113 14.84 1.63 -19.11
N VAL A 114 15.07 1.90 -17.82
CA VAL A 114 16.36 2.38 -17.30
C VAL A 114 16.98 1.26 -16.46
N ALA A 115 18.08 0.70 -16.94
CA ALA A 115 18.75 -0.40 -16.26
C ALA A 115 20.18 -0.04 -15.87
N ILE A 116 20.64 -0.59 -14.74
CA ILE A 116 22.00 -0.46 -14.25
C ILE A 116 22.70 -1.81 -14.31
N ALA A 117 23.96 -1.83 -14.75
CA ALA A 117 24.87 -2.94 -14.59
C ALA A 117 25.58 -2.78 -13.25
N ALA A 118 25.24 -3.64 -12.28
CA ALA A 118 25.68 -3.48 -10.90
C ALA A 118 26.00 -4.82 -10.21
N HIS A 119 26.79 -4.73 -9.14
CA HIS A 119 26.95 -5.81 -8.16
C HIS A 119 27.14 -5.22 -6.75
N SER A 120 26.92 -6.03 -5.71
CA SER A 120 27.09 -5.61 -4.32
C SER A 120 27.52 -6.78 -3.43
N TYR A 121 28.48 -6.52 -2.54
CA TYR A 121 28.89 -7.51 -1.52
C TYR A 121 27.92 -7.57 -0.34
N SER A 122 27.36 -6.44 0.07
CA SER A 122 26.45 -6.34 1.22
C SER A 122 24.97 -6.45 0.84
N GLY A 123 24.67 -6.39 -0.46
CA GLY A 123 23.38 -5.96 -0.95
C GLY A 123 23.25 -4.44 -0.91
N ALA A 124 22.37 -3.89 -1.75
CA ALA A 124 22.10 -2.47 -1.79
C ALA A 124 20.69 -2.16 -2.31
N VAL A 125 20.13 -1.05 -1.83
CA VAL A 125 18.92 -0.44 -2.40
C VAL A 125 19.29 0.90 -3.00
N VAL A 126 19.04 1.07 -4.30
CA VAL A 126 19.37 2.29 -5.05
C VAL A 126 18.10 2.94 -5.54
N ARG A 127 17.76 4.11 -5.01
CA ARG A 127 16.60 4.89 -5.46
C ARG A 127 16.91 5.57 -6.79
N PHE A 128 16.00 5.41 -7.74
CA PHE A 128 16.05 6.01 -9.07
C PHE A 128 15.14 7.24 -9.14
N ARG A 129 15.69 8.37 -9.57
CA ARG A 129 14.97 9.64 -9.70
C ARG A 129 15.13 10.20 -11.10
N THR A 130 14.04 10.75 -11.64
CA THR A 130 14.10 11.76 -12.69
C THR A 130 14.13 13.14 -12.03
N VAL A 131 14.22 14.22 -12.81
CA VAL A 131 14.16 15.58 -12.28
C VAL A 131 12.88 15.85 -11.47
N ASN A 132 11.77 15.20 -11.81
CA ASN A 132 10.46 15.54 -11.27
C ASN A 132 9.95 14.57 -10.19
N GLU A 133 10.41 13.33 -10.19
CA GLU A 133 9.80 12.28 -9.38
C GLU A 133 10.76 11.14 -9.01
N VAL A 134 10.39 10.36 -7.99
CA VAL A 134 10.98 9.04 -7.76
C VAL A 134 10.32 8.08 -8.75
N ALA A 135 11.12 7.57 -9.68
CA ALA A 135 10.64 6.69 -10.75
C ALA A 135 10.74 5.20 -10.38
N GLY A 136 11.57 4.85 -9.39
CA GLY A 136 11.65 3.49 -8.88
C GLY A 136 12.84 3.27 -7.95
N ALA A 137 13.15 2.00 -7.70
CA ALA A 137 14.34 1.59 -6.96
C ALA A 137 14.89 0.28 -7.52
N TYR A 138 16.19 0.07 -7.36
CA TYR A 138 16.89 -1.16 -7.70
C TYR A 138 17.27 -1.89 -6.41
N TYR A 139 16.96 -3.18 -6.34
CA TYR A 139 17.35 -4.07 -5.25
C TYR A 139 18.47 -4.98 -5.74
N ILE A 140 19.71 -4.65 -5.36
CA ILE A 140 20.89 -5.44 -5.71
C ILE A 140 21.15 -6.43 -4.59
N PRO A 141 21.06 -7.75 -4.82
CA PRO A 141 21.31 -8.75 -3.79
C PRO A 141 22.80 -8.80 -3.41
N ALA A 142 23.06 -9.24 -2.17
CA ALA A 142 24.41 -9.52 -1.70
C ALA A 142 25.02 -10.70 -2.48
N SER A 143 26.26 -10.54 -2.94
CA SER A 143 27.01 -11.56 -3.67
C SER A 143 28.51 -11.37 -3.52
N ASP A 144 29.24 -12.48 -3.39
CA ASP A 144 30.71 -12.47 -3.45
C ASP A 144 31.24 -12.33 -4.89
N SER A 145 30.36 -12.36 -5.89
CA SER A 145 30.72 -12.18 -7.30
C SER A 145 31.05 -10.72 -7.62
N THR A 146 32.00 -10.54 -8.55
CA THR A 146 32.33 -9.23 -9.15
C THR A 146 31.72 -9.06 -10.54
N GLU A 147 30.92 -10.04 -10.99
CA GLU A 147 30.23 -9.94 -12.27
C GLU A 147 29.10 -8.92 -12.19
N PHE A 148 29.11 -7.93 -13.08
CA PHE A 148 28.01 -6.99 -13.23
C PHE A 148 26.77 -7.67 -13.81
N THR A 149 25.66 -7.51 -13.12
CA THR A 149 24.33 -8.01 -13.56
C THR A 149 23.37 -6.85 -13.75
N MET A 150 22.35 -7.04 -14.59
CA MET A 150 21.42 -5.98 -14.96
C MET A 150 20.22 -5.93 -14.01
N PHE A 151 19.93 -4.74 -13.49
CA PHE A 151 18.72 -4.42 -12.73
C PHE A 151 17.97 -3.30 -13.45
N ALA A 152 16.66 -3.42 -13.63
CA ALA A 152 15.88 -2.53 -14.49
C ALA A 152 14.69 -1.92 -13.76
N VAL A 153 14.38 -0.67 -14.08
CA VAL A 153 13.09 -0.03 -13.81
C VAL A 153 12.43 0.21 -15.16
N ASP A 154 11.28 -0.41 -15.37
CA ASP A 154 10.48 -0.30 -16.59
C ASP A 154 9.48 0.86 -16.51
N HIS A 155 8.88 1.18 -17.66
CA HIS A 155 7.78 2.16 -17.78
C HIS A 155 8.12 3.59 -17.33
N VAL A 156 9.39 4.00 -17.44
CA VAL A 156 9.84 5.34 -17.08
C VAL A 156 9.54 6.32 -18.21
N TYR A 157 8.62 7.26 -18.00
CA TYR A 157 8.37 8.31 -18.98
C TYR A 157 9.45 9.39 -18.94
N LEU A 158 10.12 9.63 -20.06
CA LEU A 158 11.06 10.74 -20.22
C LEU A 158 10.60 11.64 -21.37
N THR A 159 10.87 12.93 -21.26
CA THR A 159 10.57 13.91 -22.31
C THR A 159 11.72 14.02 -23.31
N ALA A 160 11.40 14.32 -24.57
CA ALA A 160 12.42 14.62 -25.59
C ALA A 160 13.34 15.76 -25.16
N GLY A 161 14.65 15.61 -25.38
CA GLY A 161 15.68 16.58 -25.01
C GLY A 161 16.57 16.10 -23.87
N ALA A 162 17.49 16.94 -23.40
CA ALA A 162 18.40 16.54 -22.31
C ALA A 162 17.66 16.50 -20.97
N ASP A 163 17.82 15.42 -20.22
CA ASP A 163 17.25 15.23 -18.88
C ASP A 163 18.32 14.65 -17.93
N VAL A 164 18.16 14.89 -16.63
CA VAL A 164 19.06 14.39 -15.59
C VAL A 164 18.40 13.22 -14.88
N ILE A 165 19.09 12.07 -14.87
CA ILE A 165 18.72 10.90 -14.10
C ILE A 165 19.66 10.73 -12.91
N GLY A 166 19.09 10.42 -11.75
CA GLY A 166 19.81 10.30 -10.48
C GLY A 166 19.64 8.93 -9.85
N PHE A 167 20.70 8.47 -9.18
CA PHE A 167 20.74 7.21 -8.45
C PHE A 167 21.33 7.47 -7.07
N GLU A 168 20.57 7.19 -6.02
CA GLU A 168 20.89 7.46 -4.62
C GLU A 168 20.91 6.13 -3.86
N VAL A 169 22.02 5.81 -3.20
CA VAL A 169 22.12 4.58 -2.40
C VAL A 169 21.43 4.82 -1.06
N ILE A 170 20.29 4.14 -0.85
CA ILE A 170 19.48 4.27 0.36
C ILE A 170 20.00 3.36 1.47
N SER A 171 20.56 2.20 1.10
CA SER A 171 21.20 1.28 2.03
C SER A 171 22.27 0.45 1.32
N GLY A 172 23.29 0.04 2.07
CA GLY A 172 24.35 -0.83 1.58
C GLY A 172 25.39 -0.11 0.72
N SER A 173 26.00 -0.85 -0.21
CA SER A 173 27.06 -0.35 -1.10
C SER A 173 26.93 -1.02 -2.46
N VAL A 174 27.04 -0.25 -3.54
CA VAL A 174 26.86 -0.74 -4.92
C VAL A 174 28.06 -0.37 -5.78
N ALA A 175 28.60 -1.35 -6.51
CA ALA A 175 29.47 -1.12 -7.65
C ALA A 175 28.61 -1.01 -8.91
N MET A 176 28.80 0.04 -9.70
CA MET A 176 28.00 0.35 -10.89
C MET A 176 28.91 0.63 -12.09
N ASP A 177 28.73 -0.14 -13.15
CA ASP A 177 29.54 -0.09 -14.38
C ASP A 177 28.94 0.88 -15.41
N TYR A 178 27.72 0.61 -15.85
CA TYR A 178 27.02 1.46 -16.81
C TYR A 178 25.51 1.45 -16.60
N ILE A 179 24.85 2.41 -17.24
CA ILE A 179 23.41 2.55 -17.34
C ILE A 179 23.01 2.32 -18.79
N THR A 180 21.92 1.59 -19.02
CA THR A 180 21.25 1.54 -20.32
C THR A 180 19.89 2.21 -20.25
N VAL A 181 19.55 2.96 -21.29
CA VAL A 181 18.22 3.55 -21.47
C VAL A 181 17.71 3.07 -22.82
N THR A 182 16.65 2.27 -22.80
CA THR A 182 16.08 1.65 -24.01
C THR A 182 14.59 1.97 -24.08
N ASN A 183 14.04 2.21 -25.27
CA ASN A 183 12.60 2.46 -25.42
C ASN A 183 11.77 1.30 -24.86
N SER A 184 10.66 1.65 -24.21
CA SER A 184 9.70 0.69 -23.66
C SER A 184 8.27 1.15 -23.98
N ALA A 185 7.29 0.59 -23.28
CA ALA A 185 5.88 0.92 -23.43
C ALA A 185 5.30 1.30 -22.05
N PRO A 186 4.09 1.88 -21.98
CA PRO A 186 3.29 1.89 -20.76
C PRO A 186 3.07 0.47 -20.21
N VAL A 187 2.54 0.36 -19.00
CA VAL A 187 2.14 -0.92 -18.42
C VAL A 187 1.16 -1.65 -19.36
N SER A 188 1.31 -2.97 -19.49
CA SER A 188 0.42 -3.78 -20.33
C SER A 188 -1.00 -3.82 -19.76
N SER A 189 -2.01 -3.66 -20.62
CA SER A 189 -3.42 -3.85 -20.22
C SER A 189 -3.73 -5.28 -19.76
N GLU A 190 -2.85 -6.26 -20.00
CA GLU A 190 -2.99 -7.61 -19.46
C GLU A 190 -2.99 -7.63 -17.92
N ALA A 191 -2.38 -6.64 -17.27
CA ALA A 191 -2.43 -6.49 -15.82
C ALA A 191 -3.86 -6.27 -15.27
N TYR A 192 -4.81 -5.90 -16.14
CA TYR A 192 -6.22 -5.71 -15.78
C TYR A 192 -7.09 -6.95 -16.03
N ASN A 193 -6.52 -8.06 -16.50
CA ASN A 193 -7.24 -9.32 -16.71
C ASN A 193 -7.43 -10.09 -15.39
N VAL A 194 -8.14 -9.47 -14.45
CA VAL A 194 -8.35 -9.99 -13.09
C VAL A 194 -9.61 -10.86 -12.98
N SER A 195 -9.66 -11.71 -11.95
CA SER A 195 -10.87 -12.46 -11.58
C SER A 195 -11.86 -11.58 -10.80
N ARG A 196 -13.15 -11.91 -10.87
CA ARG A 196 -14.22 -11.34 -10.04
C ARG A 196 -14.52 -12.16 -8.78
N SER A 197 -13.76 -13.22 -8.53
CA SER A 197 -13.95 -14.10 -7.38
C SER A 197 -13.31 -13.53 -6.12
N CYS A 198 -13.99 -13.69 -4.99
CA CYS A 198 -13.36 -13.52 -3.68
C CYS A 198 -12.60 -14.78 -3.26
N ALA A 199 -11.57 -14.62 -2.43
CA ALA A 199 -10.78 -15.69 -1.81
C ALA A 199 -11.64 -16.49 -0.82
N SER A 200 -12.55 -15.80 -0.12
CA SER A 200 -13.58 -16.47 0.68
C SER A 200 -14.50 -17.32 -0.20
N THR A 201 -14.76 -18.56 0.23
CA THR A 201 -15.67 -19.48 -0.48
C THR A 201 -17.15 -19.22 -0.21
N SER A 202 -17.46 -18.41 0.80
CA SER A 202 -18.81 -18.02 1.18
C SER A 202 -18.86 -16.51 1.35
N THR A 203 -19.26 -15.80 0.30
CA THR A 203 -19.24 -14.32 0.25
C THR A 203 -20.65 -13.74 0.29
N ALA A 204 -20.86 -12.67 1.05
CA ALA A 204 -22.10 -11.91 1.10
C ALA A 204 -22.38 -11.18 -0.23
N VAL A 205 -23.65 -10.94 -0.54
CA VAL A 205 -24.07 -10.32 -1.81
C VAL A 205 -23.46 -8.93 -1.98
N SER A 206 -23.52 -8.07 -0.97
CA SER A 206 -22.91 -6.74 -1.01
C SER A 206 -21.40 -6.79 -1.23
N THR A 207 -20.71 -7.79 -0.68
CA THR A 207 -19.26 -7.99 -0.87
C THR A 207 -18.93 -8.44 -2.29
N LEU A 208 -19.76 -9.30 -2.89
CA LEU A 208 -19.66 -9.62 -4.33
C LEU A 208 -19.92 -8.37 -5.20
N GLY A 209 -20.86 -7.53 -4.80
CA GLY A 209 -21.13 -6.24 -5.41
C GLY A 209 -19.92 -5.30 -5.38
N LEU A 210 -19.27 -5.18 -4.22
CA LEU A 210 -18.04 -4.40 -4.07
C LEU A 210 -16.89 -4.96 -4.91
N MET A 211 -16.68 -6.29 -4.89
CA MET A 211 -15.67 -6.92 -5.73
C MET A 211 -15.93 -6.68 -7.22
N ARG A 212 -17.19 -6.81 -7.66
CA ARG A 212 -17.58 -6.50 -9.05
C ARG A 212 -17.30 -5.04 -9.38
N TYR A 213 -17.70 -4.12 -8.51
CA TYR A 213 -17.43 -2.69 -8.67
C TYR A 213 -15.94 -2.38 -8.79
N PHE A 214 -15.11 -3.01 -7.95
CA PHE A 214 -13.65 -2.90 -8.04
C PHE A 214 -13.13 -3.38 -9.39
N THR A 215 -13.51 -4.59 -9.82
CA THR A 215 -13.05 -5.12 -11.11
C THR A 215 -13.52 -4.30 -12.31
N ASP A 216 -14.70 -3.69 -12.25
CA ASP A 216 -15.23 -2.88 -13.35
C ASP A 216 -14.52 -1.52 -13.48
N ASN A 217 -14.05 -0.98 -12.35
CA ASN A 217 -13.27 0.26 -12.30
C ASN A 217 -11.77 0.04 -12.53
N TYR A 218 -11.24 -1.14 -12.25
CA TYR A 218 -9.81 -1.43 -12.37
C TYR A 218 -9.31 -1.20 -13.81
N GLY A 219 -8.24 -0.41 -13.94
CA GLY A 219 -7.72 0.03 -15.25
C GLY A 219 -8.45 1.21 -15.89
N LYS A 220 -9.57 1.67 -15.33
CA LYS A 220 -10.39 2.76 -15.88
C LYS A 220 -10.40 3.99 -14.99
N ASN A 221 -10.66 3.78 -13.70
CA ASN A 221 -10.82 4.79 -12.67
C ASN A 221 -10.02 4.39 -11.42
N THR A 222 -9.78 5.34 -10.52
CA THR A 222 -9.19 5.11 -9.20
C THR A 222 -10.16 5.57 -8.11
N ILE A 223 -10.33 4.78 -7.06
CA ILE A 223 -11.22 5.11 -5.95
C ILE A 223 -10.45 5.98 -4.95
N THR A 224 -11.06 7.08 -4.51
CA THR A 224 -10.43 7.98 -3.53
C THR A 224 -10.59 7.42 -2.12
N GLY A 225 -9.49 7.34 -1.39
CA GLY A 225 -9.45 6.86 -0.02
C GLY A 225 -8.72 7.83 0.91
N GLN A 226 -9.09 7.79 2.18
CA GLN A 226 -8.44 8.55 3.23
C GLN A 226 -8.28 7.68 4.48
N CYS A 227 -7.03 7.50 4.92
CA CYS A 227 -6.75 6.93 6.24
C CYS A 227 -7.14 7.95 7.31
N VAL A 228 -7.74 7.49 8.39
CA VAL A 228 -8.15 8.35 9.50
C VAL A 228 -7.39 8.00 10.77
N THR A 229 -7.22 8.99 11.64
CA THR A 229 -6.80 8.71 13.01
C THR A 229 -7.97 7.98 13.71
N PRO A 230 -7.74 6.87 14.43
CA PRO A 230 -8.83 6.11 15.05
C PRO A 230 -9.73 6.97 15.95
N GLY A 231 -11.04 6.85 15.76
CA GLY A 231 -12.06 7.56 16.54
C GLY A 231 -12.38 8.98 16.06
N THR A 232 -11.91 9.38 14.88
CA THR A 232 -12.22 10.69 14.27
C THR A 232 -12.36 10.61 12.75
N ASN A 233 -12.97 11.65 12.16
CA ASN A 233 -13.04 11.89 10.71
C ASN A 233 -12.32 13.20 10.32
N ALA A 234 -11.48 13.77 11.20
CA ALA A 234 -10.86 15.08 10.98
C ALA A 234 -10.11 15.20 9.63
N GLU A 235 -9.41 14.14 9.20
CA GLU A 235 -8.75 14.11 7.90
C GLU A 235 -9.74 14.17 6.73
N ILE A 236 -10.84 13.40 6.81
CA ILE A 236 -11.91 13.40 5.81
C ILE A 236 -12.58 14.77 5.76
N ASP A 237 -12.89 15.36 6.92
CA ASP A 237 -13.53 16.67 7.02
C ASP A 237 -12.65 17.77 6.41
N ALA A 238 -11.34 17.73 6.67
CA ALA A 238 -10.39 18.69 6.12
C ALA A 238 -10.29 18.60 4.60
N VAL A 239 -10.22 17.39 4.04
CA VAL A 239 -10.19 17.20 2.59
C VAL A 239 -11.52 17.64 1.97
N THR A 240 -12.65 17.18 2.51
CA THR A 240 -13.99 17.51 2.01
C THR A 240 -14.25 19.01 2.00
N LYS A 241 -13.85 19.72 3.05
CA LYS A 241 -13.96 21.19 3.16
C LYS A 241 -13.25 21.92 2.02
N GLU A 242 -12.10 21.41 1.59
CA GLU A 242 -11.23 22.08 0.63
C GLU A 242 -11.47 21.64 -0.83
N THR A 243 -11.89 20.39 -1.05
CA THR A 243 -12.17 19.85 -2.39
C THR A 243 -13.64 19.97 -2.79
N GLY A 244 -14.54 20.06 -1.81
CA GLY A 244 -15.99 20.02 -1.98
C GLY A 244 -16.58 18.61 -2.10
N ARG A 245 -15.76 17.56 -2.06
CA ARG A 245 -16.17 16.15 -2.23
C ARG A 245 -15.48 15.24 -1.21
N SER A 246 -16.21 14.26 -0.73
CA SER A 246 -15.70 13.29 0.26
C SER A 246 -15.02 12.10 -0.43
N PRO A 247 -14.00 11.48 0.19
CA PRO A 247 -13.41 10.26 -0.36
C PRO A 247 -14.47 9.17 -0.48
N ALA A 248 -14.34 8.27 -1.44
CA ALA A 248 -15.22 7.09 -1.53
C ALA A 248 -14.95 6.07 -0.41
N MET A 249 -13.70 5.96 0.06
CA MET A 249 -13.27 4.97 1.04
C MET A 249 -12.75 5.63 2.33
N ARG A 250 -13.25 5.17 3.47
CA ARG A 250 -12.71 5.48 4.79
C ARG A 250 -11.85 4.32 5.27
N THR A 251 -10.55 4.58 5.49
CA THR A 251 -9.59 3.57 5.96
C THR A 251 -9.27 3.79 7.44
N GLY A 252 -9.96 3.06 8.31
CA GLY A 252 -9.75 3.04 9.76
C GLY A 252 -8.67 2.06 10.20
N ASP A 253 -8.56 1.87 11.51
CA ASP A 253 -7.64 0.88 12.09
C ASP A 253 -8.23 0.15 13.29
N LEU A 254 -8.07 -1.17 13.33
CA LEU A 254 -8.47 -2.03 14.44
C LEU A 254 -7.40 -2.15 15.55
N MET A 255 -6.43 -1.24 15.62
CA MET A 255 -5.31 -1.29 16.59
C MET A 255 -5.77 -1.49 18.04
N TYR A 256 -6.94 -0.97 18.43
CA TYR A 256 -7.46 -1.13 19.79
C TYR A 256 -8.22 -2.44 20.00
N SER A 257 -8.49 -3.23 18.96
CA SER A 257 -8.98 -4.61 19.05
C SER A 257 -7.87 -5.59 19.44
N THR A 258 -7.11 -5.23 20.48
CA THR A 258 -6.03 -6.03 21.06
C THR A 258 -6.18 -5.97 22.57
N HIS A 259 -6.25 -7.13 23.21
CA HIS A 259 -6.53 -7.27 24.65
C HIS A 259 -5.59 -6.42 25.51
N ALA A 260 -4.30 -6.36 25.15
CA ALA A 260 -3.26 -5.65 25.90
C ALA A 260 -3.49 -4.14 26.03
N VAL A 261 -4.26 -3.53 25.11
CA VAL A 261 -4.52 -2.07 25.08
C VAL A 261 -6.00 -1.70 25.08
N TYR A 262 -6.90 -2.66 24.90
CA TYR A 262 -8.33 -2.41 24.72
C TYR A 262 -8.95 -1.62 25.88
N GLU A 263 -8.77 -2.06 27.14
CA GLU A 263 -9.44 -1.41 28.28
C GLU A 263 -9.09 0.08 28.44
N ALA A 264 -7.84 0.45 28.11
CA ALA A 264 -7.39 1.84 28.16
C ALA A 264 -7.91 2.68 26.99
N ASN A 265 -8.28 2.05 25.87
CA ASN A 265 -8.65 2.72 24.62
C ASN A 265 -10.09 2.41 24.17
N LYS A 266 -10.91 1.77 25.01
CA LYS A 266 -12.25 1.28 24.66
C LYS A 266 -13.19 2.35 24.10
N GLU A 267 -13.06 3.61 24.57
CA GLU A 267 -13.87 4.72 24.08
C GLU A 267 -13.48 5.09 22.65
N ALA A 268 -12.18 5.19 22.37
CA ALA A 268 -11.66 5.43 21.02
C ALA A 268 -11.97 4.26 20.08
N ALA A 269 -11.83 3.02 20.56
CA ALA A 269 -12.20 1.81 19.82
C ALA A 269 -13.69 1.79 19.45
N GLY A 270 -14.57 2.09 20.42
CA GLY A 270 -16.00 2.19 20.18
C GLY A 270 -16.36 3.29 19.19
N LYS A 271 -15.73 4.46 19.32
CA LYS A 271 -15.98 5.59 18.42
C LYS A 271 -15.49 5.31 17.00
N GLU A 272 -14.38 4.61 16.84
CA GLU A 272 -13.87 4.19 15.53
C GLU A 272 -14.87 3.29 14.80
N LEU A 273 -15.43 2.29 15.49
CA LEU A 273 -16.44 1.42 14.89
C LEU A 273 -17.76 2.15 14.61
N GLU A 274 -18.19 3.05 15.50
CA GLU A 274 -19.38 3.89 15.29
C GLU A 274 -19.27 4.73 14.00
N LEU A 275 -18.14 5.43 13.82
CA LEU A 275 -17.91 6.28 12.65
C LEU A 275 -17.79 5.46 11.36
N ALA A 276 -17.16 4.28 11.42
CA ALA A 276 -17.07 3.39 10.28
C ALA A 276 -18.44 2.79 9.89
N LEU A 277 -19.27 2.42 10.86
CA LEU A 277 -20.63 1.94 10.62
C LEU A 277 -21.48 3.04 9.98
N GLU A 278 -21.43 4.25 10.53
CA GLU A 278 -22.11 5.42 9.95
C GLU A 278 -21.66 5.67 8.50
N TRP A 279 -20.36 5.58 8.23
CA TRP A 279 -19.82 5.71 6.88
C TRP A 279 -20.38 4.67 5.91
N GLY A 280 -20.37 3.40 6.30
CA GLY A 280 -20.90 2.30 5.49
C GLY A 280 -22.41 2.39 5.26
N MET A 281 -23.18 2.76 6.30
CA MET A 281 -24.63 2.98 6.18
C MET A 281 -24.99 4.13 5.23
N ASN A 282 -24.08 5.09 5.06
CA ASN A 282 -24.22 6.20 4.12
C ASN A 282 -23.63 5.88 2.72
N GLY A 283 -23.39 4.60 2.40
CA GLY A 283 -22.94 4.13 1.08
C GLY A 283 -21.43 4.20 0.85
N GLY A 284 -20.65 4.63 1.84
CA GLY A 284 -19.20 4.70 1.73
C GLY A 284 -18.53 3.34 1.87
N ILE A 285 -17.37 3.16 1.21
CA ILE A 285 -16.59 1.93 1.37
C ILE A 285 -15.85 1.97 2.72
N VAL A 286 -16.05 0.93 3.54
CA VAL A 286 -15.37 0.76 4.82
C VAL A 286 -14.12 -0.09 4.64
N SER A 287 -12.99 0.41 5.11
CA SER A 287 -11.73 -0.30 5.13
C SER A 287 -11.05 -0.22 6.49
N PHE A 288 -10.32 -1.26 6.87
CA PHE A 288 -9.51 -1.29 8.08
C PHE A 288 -8.12 -1.86 7.82
N GLY A 289 -7.11 -1.15 8.31
CA GLY A 289 -5.84 -1.74 8.68
C GLY A 289 -5.90 -2.38 10.08
N TRP A 290 -4.82 -3.05 10.49
CA TRP A 290 -4.65 -3.50 11.86
C TRP A 290 -3.20 -3.35 12.33
N HIS A 291 -2.88 -2.21 12.95
CA HIS A 291 -1.63 -2.05 13.69
C HIS A 291 -1.73 -2.83 15.01
N TRP A 292 -1.54 -4.14 14.91
CA TRP A 292 -1.78 -5.08 16.00
C TRP A 292 -0.74 -4.91 17.10
N TYR A 293 -1.10 -4.33 18.24
CA TYR A 293 -0.22 -4.29 19.40
C TYR A 293 0.14 -5.72 19.84
N ALA A 294 1.41 -5.98 20.18
CA ALA A 294 1.81 -7.33 20.57
C ALA A 294 0.89 -7.94 21.66
N PRO A 295 0.36 -9.16 21.46
CA PRO A 295 -0.64 -9.75 22.35
C PRO A 295 -0.16 -9.96 23.80
N THR A 296 1.14 -10.20 23.96
CA THR A 296 1.78 -10.40 25.26
C THR A 296 3.08 -9.61 25.33
N GLY A 297 3.53 -9.32 26.56
CA GLY A 297 4.76 -8.58 26.77
C GLY A 297 4.53 -7.07 26.64
N LYS A 298 5.46 -6.35 26.00
CA LYS A 298 5.31 -4.91 25.77
C LYS A 298 4.33 -4.65 24.63
N PRO A 299 3.20 -3.94 24.88
CA PRO A 299 2.19 -3.69 23.87
C PRO A 299 2.70 -2.65 22.87
N SER A 300 3.37 -3.13 21.84
CA SER A 300 3.85 -2.36 20.69
C SER A 300 3.69 -3.21 19.44
N TYR A 301 3.24 -2.61 18.34
CA TYR A 301 3.29 -3.26 17.04
C TYR A 301 4.70 -3.21 16.42
N TYR A 302 5.54 -2.23 16.80
CA TYR A 302 6.93 -2.15 16.35
C TYR A 302 7.81 -3.24 16.99
N ALA A 303 8.61 -3.90 16.15
CA ALA A 303 9.49 -5.00 16.55
C ALA A 303 10.60 -4.55 17.53
N ASP A 304 11.12 -3.33 17.39
CA ASP A 304 12.19 -2.79 18.25
C ASP A 304 11.72 -2.41 19.67
N SER A 305 10.40 -2.30 19.84
CA SER A 305 9.73 -1.84 21.05
C SER A 305 8.88 -2.93 21.71
N SER A 306 8.73 -4.08 21.05
CA SER A 306 8.09 -5.29 21.56
C SER A 306 9.14 -6.35 21.94
N ASP A 307 8.78 -7.24 22.85
CA ASP A 307 9.51 -8.47 23.18
C ASP A 307 8.78 -9.74 22.69
N PHE A 308 7.71 -9.56 21.91
CA PHE A 308 6.97 -10.66 21.30
C PHE A 308 7.71 -11.22 20.07
N ILE A 309 7.81 -12.54 19.97
CA ILE A 309 8.46 -13.24 18.87
C ILE A 309 7.44 -14.19 18.24
N LEU A 310 6.98 -13.88 17.02
CA LEU A 310 5.96 -14.67 16.34
C LEU A 310 6.32 -16.17 16.19
N ALA A 311 7.60 -16.49 15.98
CA ALA A 311 8.05 -17.86 15.85
C ALA A 311 7.81 -18.70 17.12
N ASP A 312 7.80 -18.08 18.31
CA ASP A 312 7.55 -18.78 19.60
C ASP A 312 6.06 -19.08 19.81
N ALA A 313 5.18 -18.41 19.06
CA ALA A 313 3.73 -18.63 19.08
C ALA A 313 3.25 -19.62 18.00
N MET A 314 4.10 -19.98 17.04
CA MET A 314 3.76 -20.91 15.97
C MET A 314 3.49 -22.31 16.49
N THR A 315 2.55 -23.00 15.86
CA THR A 315 2.30 -24.42 16.09
C THR A 315 2.06 -25.17 14.78
N GLU A 316 2.44 -26.44 14.74
CA GLU A 316 2.16 -27.35 13.61
C GLU A 316 0.70 -27.81 13.58
N ARG A 317 -0.05 -27.63 14.67
CA ARG A 317 -1.47 -27.97 14.71
C ARG A 317 -2.31 -26.88 14.05
N ASP A 318 -3.31 -27.30 13.28
CA ASP A 318 -4.36 -26.39 12.85
C ASP A 318 -5.24 -26.04 14.04
N ILE A 319 -5.07 -24.81 14.51
CA ILE A 319 -5.82 -24.21 15.64
C ILE A 319 -6.87 -23.21 15.15
N SER A 320 -7.03 -23.03 13.83
CA SER A 320 -7.92 -21.99 13.29
C SER A 320 -9.39 -22.22 13.66
N MET A 321 -9.79 -23.47 13.91
CA MET A 321 -11.16 -23.83 14.30
C MET A 321 -11.32 -24.18 15.77
N ALA A 322 -10.25 -24.08 16.58
CA ALA A 322 -10.28 -24.51 17.98
C ALA A 322 -11.08 -23.55 18.87
N ASP A 323 -12.07 -24.03 19.61
CA ASP A 323 -12.76 -23.19 20.60
C ASP A 323 -11.94 -22.99 21.88
N ASP A 324 -12.42 -22.17 22.82
CA ASP A 324 -11.71 -21.85 24.05
C ASP A 324 -11.40 -23.10 24.90
N GLU A 325 -12.29 -24.10 24.91
CA GLU A 325 -12.07 -25.35 25.65
C GLU A 325 -10.95 -26.17 25.00
N GLU A 326 -10.94 -26.26 23.67
CA GLU A 326 -9.89 -26.92 22.90
C GLU A 326 -8.55 -26.20 23.03
N LEU A 327 -8.51 -24.87 22.92
CA LEU A 327 -7.30 -24.06 23.12
C LEU A 327 -6.73 -24.26 24.52
N GLN A 328 -7.57 -24.25 25.56
CA GLN A 328 -7.12 -24.51 26.93
C GLN A 328 -6.57 -25.93 27.10
N ALA A 329 -7.22 -26.94 26.51
CA ALA A 329 -6.72 -28.32 26.56
C ALA A 329 -5.38 -28.49 25.82
N LEU A 330 -5.20 -27.78 24.70
CA LEU A 330 -3.93 -27.74 23.96
C LEU A 330 -2.82 -27.06 24.77
N LEU A 331 -3.17 -25.98 25.48
CA LEU A 331 -2.25 -25.27 26.36
C LEU A 331 -1.84 -26.14 27.56
N ASP A 332 -2.80 -26.74 28.26
CA ASP A 332 -2.56 -27.61 29.42
C ASP A 332 -1.71 -28.84 29.08
N SER A 333 -1.81 -29.32 27.83
CA SER A 333 -1.00 -30.43 27.33
C SER A 333 0.38 -30.00 26.80
N GLY A 334 0.67 -28.70 26.76
CA GLY A 334 1.93 -28.13 26.27
C GLY A 334 2.10 -28.21 24.76
N MET A 335 1.01 -28.34 24.00
CA MET A 335 1.02 -28.47 22.54
C MET A 335 0.95 -27.13 21.81
N ILE A 336 0.53 -26.08 22.52
CA ILE A 336 0.61 -24.69 22.12
C ILE A 336 1.14 -23.87 23.30
N THR A 337 1.48 -22.60 23.06
CA THR A 337 1.97 -21.69 24.09
C THR A 337 0.89 -20.70 24.52
N ASP A 338 1.09 -20.03 25.66
CA ASP A 338 0.23 -18.90 26.08
C ASP A 338 0.18 -17.80 25.00
N GLN A 339 1.27 -17.62 24.24
CA GLN A 339 1.34 -16.68 23.13
C GLN A 339 0.45 -17.09 21.96
N THR A 340 0.37 -18.39 21.64
CA THR A 340 -0.57 -18.91 20.63
C THR A 340 -2.01 -18.58 21.03
N VAL A 341 -2.38 -18.79 22.29
CA VAL A 341 -3.74 -18.50 22.79
C VAL A 341 -4.02 -16.99 22.73
N ALA A 342 -3.06 -16.16 23.15
CA ALA A 342 -3.21 -14.70 23.08
C ALA A 342 -3.41 -14.19 21.66
N LEU A 343 -2.69 -14.74 20.67
CA LEU A 343 -2.92 -14.41 19.25
C LEU A 343 -4.35 -14.72 18.83
N VAL A 344 -4.86 -15.90 19.17
CA VAL A 344 -6.23 -16.30 18.79
C VAL A 344 -7.27 -15.39 19.43
N HIS A 345 -7.13 -15.04 20.71
CA HIS A 345 -8.06 -14.13 21.37
C HIS A 345 -8.09 -12.73 20.75
N ASP A 346 -6.95 -12.19 20.34
CA ASP A 346 -6.90 -10.90 19.65
C ASP A 346 -7.53 -10.98 18.24
N ILE A 347 -7.30 -12.09 17.51
CA ILE A 347 -7.97 -12.34 16.23
C ILE A 347 -9.50 -12.42 16.43
N ASP A 348 -9.94 -13.08 17.51
CA ASP A 348 -11.36 -13.20 17.84
C ASP A 348 -11.96 -11.83 18.19
N ALA A 349 -11.23 -10.98 18.93
CA ALA A 349 -11.66 -9.61 19.23
C ALA A 349 -11.79 -8.74 17.96
N ALA A 350 -10.82 -8.80 17.05
CA ALA A 350 -10.90 -8.13 15.75
C ALA A 350 -12.07 -8.68 14.91
N ALA A 351 -12.31 -10.00 14.93
CA ALA A 351 -13.43 -10.61 14.25
C ALA A 351 -14.79 -10.12 14.80
N GLN A 352 -14.92 -9.96 16.12
CA GLN A 352 -16.13 -9.39 16.73
C GLN A 352 -16.40 -7.95 16.30
N ALA A 353 -15.35 -7.14 16.09
CA ALA A 353 -15.51 -5.81 15.52
C ALA A 353 -16.07 -5.87 14.09
N LEU A 354 -15.49 -6.74 13.25
CA LEU A 354 -15.90 -6.90 11.85
C LEU A 354 -17.30 -7.52 11.68
N LEU A 355 -17.76 -8.33 12.65
CA LEU A 355 -19.09 -8.95 12.65
C LEU A 355 -20.24 -7.93 12.75
N GLN A 356 -19.99 -6.73 13.29
CA GLN A 356 -20.98 -5.66 13.37
C GLN A 356 -21.38 -5.20 11.96
N PHE A 357 -20.40 -4.95 11.10
CA PHE A 357 -20.62 -4.59 9.68
C PHE A 357 -21.36 -5.67 8.91
N ARG A 358 -21.02 -6.95 9.16
CA ARG A 358 -21.72 -8.10 8.56
C ARG A 358 -23.21 -8.08 8.87
N SER A 359 -23.57 -7.74 10.10
CA SER A 359 -24.96 -7.74 10.56
C SER A 359 -25.79 -6.66 9.85
N ASP A 360 -25.15 -5.58 9.43
CA ASP A 360 -25.75 -4.47 8.68
C ASP A 360 -25.56 -4.59 7.16
N GLY A 361 -25.03 -5.72 6.67
CA GLY A 361 -24.82 -5.95 5.24
C GLY A 361 -23.67 -5.15 4.62
N ILE A 362 -22.80 -4.55 5.44
CA ILE A 362 -21.70 -3.69 4.99
C ILE A 362 -20.45 -4.53 4.67
N PRO A 363 -19.94 -4.49 3.43
CA PRO A 363 -18.65 -5.07 3.07
C PRO A 363 -17.49 -4.33 3.75
N VAL A 364 -16.43 -5.05 4.10
CA VAL A 364 -15.22 -4.47 4.68
C VAL A 364 -14.00 -4.87 3.86
N VAL A 365 -13.20 -3.89 3.45
CA VAL A 365 -11.87 -4.10 2.89
C VAL A 365 -10.86 -4.19 4.02
N PHE A 366 -10.31 -5.37 4.29
CA PHE A 366 -9.46 -5.62 5.45
C PHE A 366 -8.02 -5.93 5.05
N GLN A 367 -7.09 -5.14 5.58
CA GLN A 367 -5.65 -5.27 5.41
C GLN A 367 -4.99 -5.61 6.76
N PRO A 368 -4.96 -6.88 7.15
CA PRO A 368 -4.25 -7.29 8.36
C PRO A 368 -2.73 -7.29 8.13
N ILE A 369 -1.96 -6.98 9.18
CA ILE A 369 -0.51 -7.24 9.26
C ILE A 369 0.31 -6.86 7.99
N PRO A 370 0.39 -5.58 7.62
CA PRO A 370 1.13 -5.12 6.43
C PRO A 370 2.65 -5.32 6.53
N ASP A 371 3.34 -5.17 5.40
CA ASP A 371 4.82 -5.11 5.30
C ASP A 371 5.52 -6.31 5.96
N GLY A 372 5.04 -7.53 5.68
CA GLY A 372 5.58 -8.75 6.26
C GLY A 372 7.08 -8.95 6.02
N ASP A 373 7.59 -8.49 4.88
CA ASP A 373 9.00 -8.56 4.47
C ASP A 373 9.89 -7.47 5.08
N SER A 374 9.31 -6.52 5.84
CA SER A 374 10.07 -5.52 6.58
C SER A 374 10.69 -6.08 7.86
N SER A 375 11.39 -5.23 8.62
CA SER A 375 11.78 -5.48 10.01
C SER A 375 11.07 -4.53 10.98
N MET A 376 9.98 -3.90 10.54
CA MET A 376 9.31 -2.82 11.28
C MET A 376 8.38 -3.37 12.36
N TYR A 377 7.64 -4.44 12.06
CA TYR A 377 6.58 -4.95 12.91
C TYR A 377 6.92 -6.30 13.55
N TRP A 378 6.33 -6.63 14.70
CA TRP A 378 6.63 -7.91 15.38
C TRP A 378 6.22 -9.15 14.57
N TRP A 379 5.30 -9.01 13.60
CA TRP A 379 4.91 -10.08 12.68
C TRP A 379 5.85 -10.23 11.47
N SER A 380 6.76 -9.28 11.26
CA SER A 380 7.60 -9.18 10.05
C SER A 380 8.95 -9.90 10.18
N GLY A 381 9.68 -10.03 9.07
CA GLY A 381 11.08 -10.48 9.05
C GLY A 381 11.29 -12.01 8.97
N ASN A 382 10.22 -12.80 9.05
CA ASN A 382 10.28 -14.24 8.77
C ASN A 382 9.08 -14.70 7.91
N ALA A 383 9.35 -15.04 6.64
CA ALA A 383 8.33 -15.44 5.67
C ALA A 383 7.48 -16.66 6.11
N THR A 384 8.08 -17.65 6.77
CA THR A 384 7.37 -18.84 7.23
C THR A 384 6.37 -18.50 8.34
N SER A 385 6.82 -17.76 9.35
CA SER A 385 5.99 -17.32 10.47
C SER A 385 4.90 -16.34 10.04
N TYR A 386 5.23 -15.40 9.15
CA TYR A 386 4.27 -14.45 8.59
C TYR A 386 3.13 -15.16 7.85
N LYS A 387 3.45 -16.08 6.92
CA LYS A 387 2.42 -16.83 6.18
C LYS A 387 1.59 -17.74 7.07
N TRP A 388 2.17 -18.29 8.14
CA TRP A 388 1.41 -19.04 9.15
C TRP A 388 0.39 -18.13 9.84
N LEU A 389 0.80 -16.94 10.29
CA LEU A 389 -0.09 -15.98 10.96
C LEU A 389 -1.18 -15.48 10.01
N TRP A 390 -0.84 -15.12 8.77
CA TRP A 390 -1.81 -14.69 7.76
C TRP A 390 -2.91 -15.73 7.57
N LYS A 391 -2.53 -17.00 7.38
CA LYS A 391 -3.48 -18.10 7.19
C LYS A 391 -4.28 -18.39 8.45
N LEU A 392 -3.71 -18.18 9.64
CA LEU A 392 -4.45 -18.28 10.89
C LEU A 392 -5.54 -17.20 10.97
N ILE A 393 -5.19 -15.93 10.72
CA ILE A 393 -6.16 -14.81 10.68
C ILE A 393 -7.27 -15.11 9.68
N PHE A 394 -6.90 -15.45 8.43
CA PHE A 394 -7.86 -15.75 7.37
C PHE A 394 -8.83 -16.87 7.79
N ASN A 395 -8.32 -18.04 8.16
CA ASN A 395 -9.18 -19.19 8.47
C ASN A 395 -10.03 -18.95 9.72
N ARG A 396 -9.47 -18.30 10.75
CA ARG A 396 -10.21 -18.00 11.98
C ARG A 396 -11.37 -17.02 11.69
N MET A 397 -11.12 -15.95 10.96
CA MET A 397 -12.16 -14.97 10.63
C MET A 397 -13.19 -15.51 9.61
N ASP A 398 -12.71 -16.06 8.48
CA ASP A 398 -13.56 -16.54 7.38
C ASP A 398 -14.41 -17.75 7.80
N LYS A 399 -13.81 -18.74 8.48
CA LYS A 399 -14.47 -20.03 8.75
C LYS A 399 -15.06 -20.10 10.15
N TYR A 400 -14.26 -19.86 11.18
CA TYR A 400 -14.73 -19.97 12.57
C TYR A 400 -15.74 -18.87 12.92
N HIS A 401 -15.44 -17.61 12.58
CA HIS A 401 -16.38 -16.49 12.78
C HIS A 401 -17.38 -16.28 11.64
N SER A 402 -17.25 -17.02 10.52
CA SER A 402 -18.15 -16.91 9.37
C SER A 402 -18.26 -15.49 8.80
N LEU A 403 -17.14 -14.74 8.80
CA LEU A 403 -17.05 -13.39 8.24
C LEU A 403 -17.04 -13.44 6.71
N ASN A 404 -18.24 -13.51 6.14
CA ASN A 404 -18.47 -13.52 4.69
C ASN A 404 -18.51 -12.13 4.04
N ASN A 405 -18.28 -11.06 4.81
CA ASN A 405 -18.35 -9.69 4.33
C ASN A 405 -16.97 -9.04 4.06
N ILE A 406 -15.88 -9.80 4.12
CA ILE A 406 -14.50 -9.30 4.01
C ILE A 406 -13.94 -9.45 2.58
N ILE A 407 -13.26 -8.40 2.11
CA ILE A 407 -12.29 -8.44 0.99
C ILE A 407 -10.89 -8.35 1.59
N TRP A 408 -10.03 -9.34 1.30
CA TRP A 408 -8.71 -9.51 1.90
C TRP A 408 -7.59 -8.82 1.12
N VAL A 409 -6.90 -7.87 1.74
CA VAL A 409 -5.82 -7.09 1.11
C VAL A 409 -4.47 -7.47 1.70
N TRP A 410 -3.61 -8.12 0.92
CA TRP A 410 -2.20 -8.35 1.30
C TRP A 410 -1.35 -7.17 0.89
N ASP A 411 -0.70 -6.50 1.84
CA ASP A 411 0.23 -5.40 1.59
C ASP A 411 1.67 -5.90 1.68
N GLY A 412 2.38 -5.89 0.54
CA GLY A 412 3.76 -6.34 0.46
C GLY A 412 4.30 -6.38 -0.96
N SER A 413 5.60 -6.67 -1.08
CA SER A 413 6.31 -6.68 -2.38
C SER A 413 7.16 -7.93 -2.62
N SER A 414 7.21 -8.85 -1.65
CA SER A 414 8.03 -10.05 -1.71
C SER A 414 7.19 -11.31 -1.90
N GLU A 415 7.50 -12.07 -2.96
CA GLU A 415 6.89 -13.36 -3.27
C GLU A 415 7.05 -14.36 -2.10
N ASP A 416 8.15 -14.30 -1.37
CA ASP A 416 8.40 -15.20 -0.22
C ASP A 416 7.33 -15.04 0.88
N TYR A 417 6.78 -13.83 1.02
CA TYR A 417 5.79 -13.46 2.03
C TYR A 417 4.35 -13.53 1.52
N TYR A 418 4.14 -13.66 0.21
CA TYR A 418 2.81 -13.76 -0.38
C TYR A 418 2.07 -15.00 0.17
N PRO A 419 0.87 -14.84 0.77
CA PRO A 419 0.17 -15.96 1.42
C PRO A 419 -0.40 -17.00 0.45
N GLY A 420 -0.50 -16.64 -0.83
CA GLY A 420 -1.06 -17.44 -1.92
C GLY A 420 -2.44 -16.95 -2.38
N ASP A 421 -2.80 -17.27 -3.62
CA ASP A 421 -4.00 -16.76 -4.30
C ASP A 421 -5.33 -17.10 -3.59
N ASP A 422 -5.36 -18.19 -2.81
CA ASP A 422 -6.52 -18.64 -2.02
C ASP A 422 -6.76 -17.84 -0.74
N TYR A 423 -5.83 -16.96 -0.35
CA TYR A 423 -5.85 -16.21 0.91
C TYR A 423 -5.78 -14.69 0.71
N CYS A 424 -5.91 -14.22 -0.53
CA CYS A 424 -5.75 -12.83 -0.91
C CYS A 424 -6.68 -12.46 -2.08
N ASP A 425 -7.40 -11.34 -1.94
CA ASP A 425 -8.23 -10.77 -2.99
C ASP A 425 -7.49 -9.67 -3.78
N ILE A 426 -6.75 -8.83 -3.05
CA ILE A 426 -6.13 -7.60 -3.57
C ILE A 426 -4.71 -7.50 -3.03
N ILE A 427 -3.78 -7.12 -3.89
CA ILE A 427 -2.40 -6.82 -3.51
C ILE A 427 -2.25 -5.32 -3.32
N GLY A 428 -1.90 -4.91 -2.11
CA GLY A 428 -1.65 -3.54 -1.71
C GLY A 428 -0.16 -3.21 -1.66
N GLN A 429 0.15 -1.93 -1.76
CA GLN A 429 1.46 -1.41 -1.38
C GLN A 429 1.36 0.00 -0.81
N SER A 430 2.09 0.24 0.28
CA SER A 430 2.22 1.56 0.90
C SER A 430 3.39 2.37 0.31
N PHE A 431 3.21 3.67 0.07
CA PHE A 431 4.21 4.57 -0.54
C PHE A 431 4.51 5.82 0.28
N TYR A 432 5.69 5.88 0.89
CA TYR A 432 6.17 7.02 1.68
C TYR A 432 7.48 7.58 1.09
N GLU A 433 7.38 8.12 -0.13
CA GLU A 433 8.54 8.52 -0.95
C GLU A 433 8.50 9.98 -1.38
N ASN A 434 7.50 10.73 -0.92
CA ASN A 434 7.23 12.10 -1.32
C ASN A 434 7.21 12.27 -2.85
N SER A 435 6.56 11.33 -3.53
CA SER A 435 6.52 11.25 -5.00
C SER A 435 5.07 11.08 -5.45
N ALA A 436 4.70 11.79 -6.52
CA ALA A 436 3.40 11.65 -7.18
C ALA A 436 3.51 10.86 -8.50
N SER A 437 4.57 10.06 -8.66
CA SER A 437 4.70 9.19 -9.83
C SER A 437 3.57 8.17 -9.87
N SER A 438 3.39 7.54 -11.02
CA SER A 438 2.43 6.45 -11.19
C SER A 438 2.85 5.16 -10.49
N PHE A 439 4.10 5.07 -10.02
CA PHE A 439 4.73 3.84 -9.53
C PHE A 439 4.62 2.66 -10.53
N ALA A 440 4.61 2.95 -11.84
CA ALA A 440 4.36 1.98 -12.90
C ALA A 440 5.27 0.74 -12.87
N GLY A 441 6.56 0.90 -12.55
CA GLY A 441 7.48 -0.24 -12.41
C GLY A 441 7.13 -1.17 -11.23
N ARG A 442 6.60 -0.62 -10.12
CA ARG A 442 6.12 -1.44 -9.00
C ARG A 442 4.80 -2.10 -9.32
N PHE A 443 3.89 -1.36 -9.95
CA PHE A 443 2.63 -1.89 -10.46
C PHE A 443 2.87 -3.12 -11.35
N SER A 444 3.79 -3.03 -12.32
CA SER A 444 4.08 -4.15 -13.23
C SER A 444 4.66 -5.37 -12.52
N VAL A 445 5.50 -5.17 -11.50
CA VAL A 445 6.07 -6.28 -10.71
C VAL A 445 4.99 -6.96 -9.86
N LEU A 446 4.14 -6.18 -9.18
CA LEU A 446 3.05 -6.73 -8.37
C LEU A 446 1.99 -7.43 -9.22
N ALA A 447 1.76 -6.98 -10.46
CA ALA A 447 0.85 -7.64 -11.39
C ALA A 447 1.32 -9.06 -11.78
N GLU A 448 2.62 -9.35 -11.65
CA GLU A 448 3.22 -10.68 -11.88
C GLU A 448 3.25 -11.56 -10.60
N MET A 449 2.76 -11.07 -9.44
CA MET A 449 2.85 -11.78 -8.15
C MET A 449 1.97 -13.03 -8.05
N ALA A 450 0.77 -12.99 -8.64
CA ALA A 450 -0.16 -14.10 -8.62
C ALA A 450 0.27 -15.20 -9.60
N GLU A 451 0.01 -16.47 -9.28
CA GLU A 451 0.52 -17.61 -10.06
C GLU A 451 -0.21 -17.75 -11.41
N ASP A 452 -1.52 -17.52 -11.42
CA ASP A 452 -2.40 -17.80 -12.57
C ASP A 452 -3.07 -16.55 -13.16
N ILE A 453 -3.83 -15.82 -12.32
CA ILE A 453 -4.63 -14.66 -12.73
C ILE A 453 -4.18 -13.46 -11.91
N PRO A 454 -3.81 -12.32 -12.55
CA PRO A 454 -3.46 -11.11 -11.84
C PRO A 454 -4.52 -10.73 -10.79
N LYS A 455 -4.05 -10.20 -9.65
CA LYS A 455 -4.90 -9.63 -8.61
C LYS A 455 -5.12 -8.14 -8.88
N LEU A 456 -6.18 -7.60 -8.27
CA LEU A 456 -6.35 -6.15 -8.18
C LEU A 456 -5.16 -5.55 -7.43
N LEU A 457 -4.68 -4.38 -7.86
CA LEU A 457 -3.57 -3.67 -7.24
C LEU A 457 -4.02 -2.33 -6.67
N ALA A 458 -3.61 -2.00 -5.44
CA ALA A 458 -3.99 -0.76 -4.79
C ALA A 458 -2.86 -0.05 -4.03
N VAL A 459 -2.96 1.27 -3.91
CA VAL A 459 -2.13 2.08 -3.01
C VAL A 459 -2.84 2.19 -1.67
N THR A 460 -2.48 1.31 -0.75
CA THR A 460 -3.14 1.10 0.54
C THR A 460 -2.89 2.22 1.54
N ALA A 461 -1.73 2.87 1.46
CA ALA A 461 -1.43 4.11 2.16
C ALA A 461 -0.35 4.91 1.41
N CYS A 462 -0.40 6.24 1.45
CA CYS A 462 0.66 7.06 0.89
C CYS A 462 0.84 8.40 1.59
N ASP A 463 2.07 8.95 1.56
CA ASP A 463 2.31 10.34 1.96
C ASP A 463 1.81 11.31 0.89
N LYS A 464 2.13 11.02 -0.36
CA LYS A 464 1.73 11.78 -1.54
C LYS A 464 0.98 10.88 -2.51
N MET A 465 -0.23 11.28 -2.90
CA MET A 465 -1.03 10.47 -3.81
C MET A 465 -0.39 10.39 -5.20
N PRO A 466 -0.43 9.22 -5.87
CA PRO A 466 -0.06 9.10 -7.27
C PRO A 466 -0.88 10.07 -8.11
N SER A 467 -0.24 10.82 -9.01
CA SER A 467 -0.98 11.73 -9.87
C SER A 467 -1.83 10.92 -10.86
N VAL A 468 -3.13 11.20 -10.90
CA VAL A 468 -4.08 10.50 -11.78
C VAL A 468 -3.71 10.67 -13.26
N SER A 469 -3.14 11.83 -13.61
CA SER A 469 -2.68 12.09 -14.97
C SER A 469 -1.44 11.26 -15.35
N THR A 470 -0.53 11.01 -14.41
CA THR A 470 0.65 10.16 -14.63
C THR A 470 0.28 8.68 -14.61
N MET A 471 -0.63 8.24 -13.71
CA MET A 471 -1.22 6.90 -13.76
C MET A 471 -1.87 6.61 -15.12
N ASN A 472 -2.68 7.54 -15.63
CA ASN A 472 -3.31 7.42 -16.94
C ASN A 472 -2.29 7.40 -18.09
N ARG A 473 -1.24 8.23 -18.05
CA ARG A 473 -0.15 8.25 -19.04
C ARG A 473 0.59 6.91 -19.08
N ASP A 474 0.88 6.35 -17.92
CA ASP A 474 1.72 5.15 -17.77
C ASP A 474 0.91 3.86 -17.82
N ASN A 475 -0.41 3.96 -17.93
CA ASN A 475 -1.36 2.86 -17.84
C ASN A 475 -1.19 2.03 -16.57
N ALA A 476 -0.78 2.67 -15.47
CA ALA A 476 -0.61 2.07 -14.13
C ALA A 476 -1.72 2.62 -13.21
N MET A 477 -2.96 2.20 -13.49
CA MET A 477 -4.15 2.66 -12.78
C MET A 477 -4.38 1.79 -11.56
N TRP A 478 -3.84 2.23 -10.42
CA TRP A 478 -4.12 1.63 -9.11
C TRP A 478 -5.61 1.73 -8.80
N LEU A 479 -6.19 0.64 -8.28
CA LEU A 479 -7.62 0.53 -7.99
C LEU A 479 -8.11 1.62 -7.05
N TRP A 480 -7.34 1.91 -6.01
CA TRP A 480 -7.54 3.06 -5.12
C TRP A 480 -6.20 3.61 -4.66
N PHE A 481 -6.27 4.80 -4.08
CA PHE A 481 -5.23 5.33 -3.20
C PHE A 481 -5.85 5.75 -1.87
N SER A 482 -5.15 5.53 -0.76
CA SER A 482 -5.49 6.12 0.53
C SER A 482 -4.37 7.04 1.01
N ILE A 483 -4.68 8.29 1.31
CA ILE A 483 -3.70 9.22 1.90
C ILE A 483 -3.57 8.89 3.38
N ALA A 484 -2.34 8.81 3.90
CA ALA A 484 -2.11 8.50 5.31
C ALA A 484 -2.67 9.58 6.25
N SER A 485 -2.95 9.19 7.50
CA SER A 485 -3.60 10.04 8.49
C SER A 485 -2.64 11.01 9.19
N GLY A 486 -3.18 11.85 10.07
CA GLY A 486 -2.41 12.76 10.92
C GLY A 486 -1.62 13.79 10.11
N SER A 487 -0.35 14.01 10.49
CA SER A 487 0.48 15.10 9.96
C SER A 487 0.80 15.03 8.46
N VAL A 488 0.41 13.94 7.81
CA VAL A 488 0.52 13.78 6.36
C VAL A 488 -0.51 14.66 5.63
N ILE A 489 -1.70 14.84 6.20
CA ILE A 489 -2.82 15.53 5.53
C ILE A 489 -3.47 16.64 6.37
N ILE A 490 -3.30 16.65 7.69
CA ILE A 490 -3.80 17.72 8.57
C ILE A 490 -2.71 18.33 9.45
N ASP A 491 -2.87 19.60 9.82
CA ASP A 491 -2.04 20.28 10.81
C ASP A 491 -2.55 20.01 12.25
N ASN A 492 -1.88 20.59 13.24
CA ASN A 492 -2.24 20.42 14.66
C ASN A 492 -3.58 21.07 15.08
N ARG A 493 -4.24 21.81 14.18
CA ARG A 493 -5.58 22.38 14.36
C ARG A 493 -6.65 21.55 13.66
N GLY A 494 -6.27 20.53 12.89
CA GLY A 494 -7.17 19.74 12.05
C GLY A 494 -7.49 20.41 10.71
N ASP A 495 -6.78 21.47 10.32
CA ASP A 495 -6.90 22.06 8.98
C ASP A 495 -6.02 21.31 7.98
N LEU A 496 -6.34 21.38 6.69
CA LEU A 496 -5.57 20.74 5.62
C LEU A 496 -4.08 21.17 5.66
N SER A 497 -3.19 20.19 5.62
CA SER A 497 -1.74 20.36 5.50
C SER A 497 -1.29 20.11 4.07
N GLU A 498 -0.69 21.11 3.43
CA GLU A 498 -0.13 20.98 2.08
C GLU A 498 1.32 20.44 2.07
N LYS A 499 1.77 19.81 3.16
CA LYS A 499 3.16 19.32 3.29
C LYS A 499 3.53 18.31 2.20
N TYR A 500 2.61 17.41 1.85
CA TYR A 500 2.82 16.36 0.86
C TYR A 500 1.89 16.48 -0.35
N ASN A 501 0.62 16.80 -0.11
CA ASN A 501 -0.41 16.97 -1.14
C ASN A 501 -0.86 18.43 -1.15
N SER A 502 -0.65 19.14 -2.26
CA SER A 502 -1.14 20.52 -2.38
C SER A 502 -2.65 20.54 -2.55
N TRP A 503 -3.28 21.65 -2.19
CA TRP A 503 -4.71 21.89 -2.43
C TRP A 503 -5.07 21.62 -3.89
N GLN A 504 -4.26 22.13 -4.83
CA GLN A 504 -4.52 21.93 -6.26
C GLN A 504 -4.47 20.45 -6.64
N SER A 505 -3.54 19.68 -6.09
CA SER A 505 -3.47 18.24 -6.38
C SER A 505 -4.72 17.52 -5.89
N LEU A 506 -5.18 17.82 -4.67
CA LEU A 506 -6.39 17.25 -4.08
C LEU A 506 -7.64 17.65 -4.87
N HIS A 507 -7.76 18.93 -5.21
CA HIS A 507 -8.86 19.43 -6.04
C HIS A 507 -8.88 18.75 -7.42
N ASP A 508 -7.71 18.64 -8.08
CA ASP A 508 -7.57 17.95 -9.37
C ASP A 508 -8.00 16.48 -9.26
N ALA A 509 -7.61 15.78 -8.18
CA ALA A 509 -7.94 14.36 -7.99
C ALA A 509 -9.42 14.15 -7.65
N TYR A 510 -9.97 14.86 -6.67
CA TYR A 510 -11.35 14.67 -6.21
C TYR A 510 -12.40 15.09 -7.23
N ASN A 511 -12.05 15.98 -8.15
CA ASN A 511 -12.94 16.42 -9.23
C ASN A 511 -12.56 15.82 -10.58
N SER A 512 -11.67 14.82 -10.65
CA SER A 512 -11.24 14.19 -11.90
C SER A 512 -12.29 13.22 -12.46
N GLU A 513 -12.47 13.19 -13.79
CA GLU A 513 -13.29 12.16 -14.50
C GLU A 513 -12.75 10.71 -14.30
N LYS A 514 -11.55 10.58 -13.74
CA LYS A 514 -10.85 9.31 -13.49
C LYS A 514 -10.82 8.91 -12.02
N CYS A 515 -11.40 9.70 -11.13
CA CYS A 515 -11.49 9.39 -9.72
C CYS A 515 -12.94 9.15 -9.31
N VAL A 516 -13.13 8.20 -8.41
CA VAL A 516 -14.43 7.93 -7.78
C VAL A 516 -14.42 8.48 -6.35
N THR A 517 -15.42 9.28 -6.02
CA THR A 517 -15.70 9.87 -4.71
C THR A 517 -16.99 9.31 -4.12
N LEU A 518 -17.30 9.67 -2.88
CA LEU A 518 -18.45 9.10 -2.14
C LEU A 518 -19.77 9.24 -2.91
N ASP A 519 -20.02 10.40 -3.52
CA ASP A 519 -21.27 10.70 -4.22
C ASP A 519 -21.46 9.91 -5.52
N GLU A 520 -20.41 9.24 -6.01
CA GLU A 520 -20.43 8.43 -7.24
C GLU A 520 -20.56 6.92 -6.96
N LEU A 521 -20.55 6.51 -5.68
CA LEU A 521 -20.66 5.11 -5.33
C LEU A 521 -22.07 4.56 -5.59
N PRO A 522 -22.19 3.35 -6.17
CA PRO A 522 -23.48 2.72 -6.36
C PRO A 522 -23.96 2.04 -5.07
N ASP A 523 -25.24 1.66 -5.05
CA ASP A 523 -25.70 0.65 -4.10
C ASP A 523 -25.04 -0.70 -4.43
N LEU A 524 -24.24 -1.22 -3.49
CA LEU A 524 -23.42 -2.41 -3.71
C LEU A 524 -24.25 -3.70 -3.80
N GLU A 525 -25.40 -3.79 -3.11
CA GLU A 525 -26.27 -4.96 -3.24
C GLU A 525 -26.90 -5.02 -4.63
N GLU A 526 -27.40 -3.89 -5.14
CA GLU A 526 -27.94 -3.81 -6.50
C GLU A 526 -26.84 -4.03 -7.55
N TYR A 527 -25.64 -3.49 -7.32
CA TYR A 527 -24.50 -3.62 -8.24
C TYR A 527 -24.07 -5.08 -8.42
N ALA A 528 -24.27 -5.93 -7.41
CA ALA A 528 -23.97 -7.37 -7.49
C ALA A 528 -24.78 -8.11 -8.57
N PHE A 529 -25.96 -7.59 -8.96
CA PHE A 529 -26.88 -8.23 -9.89
C PHE A 529 -26.94 -7.59 -11.27
N GLN A 530 -26.18 -6.53 -11.53
CA GLN A 530 -26.13 -5.95 -12.88
C GLN A 530 -25.34 -6.88 -13.81
N ASP A 531 -25.63 -6.82 -15.11
CA ASP A 531 -25.00 -7.66 -16.14
C ASP A 531 -23.57 -7.20 -16.48
#